data_AF-A0A7W9MG70-F1
#
_entry.id   AF-A0A7W9MG70-F1
#
_cell.length_a   1.000
_cell.length_b   1.000
_cell.length_c   1.000
_cell.angle_alpha   90.00
_cell.angle_beta   90.00
_cell.angle_gamma   90.00
#
_symmetry.space_group_name_H-M   'P 1'
#
loop_
_entity.id
_entity.type
_entity.pdbx_description
1 polymer ?
#
loop_
_entity_poly.entity_id
_entity_poly.type
_entity_poly.pdbx_seq_one_letter_code
_entity_poly.pdbx_strand_id
1 'polypeptide(L)'
;MSGFTFHVRVPAEYVIENVFDADHFAPVHGLDRRPRLRVRPTEGGALCVEGDLDMVRPNRWQAGEPGGDPATARFRALVFSPNLVATELGPPDEPNVVITAATPAAEGACVVRVTIAVPARRARGPATVREVASLVSGSRTAFEQDSVIWEHLDTSVVPRYTEGDELVRAYRAYCDRFGGAR
;
A
#
# COMPACT_ATOMS: atom_id res chain seq x y z
N MET A 1 -12.77 -15.88 3.03
CA MET A 1 -11.52 -15.14 3.29
C MET A 1 -11.67 -13.78 2.63
N SER A 2 -11.49 -12.68 3.36
CA SER A 2 -11.67 -11.32 2.80
C SER A 2 -10.37 -10.88 2.16
N GLY A 3 -10.20 -11.13 0.87
CA GLY A 3 -8.94 -10.88 0.17
C GLY A 3 -8.96 -11.33 -1.28
N PHE A 4 -7.82 -11.17 -1.96
CA PHE A 4 -7.62 -11.60 -3.33
C PHE A 4 -6.16 -11.91 -3.62
N THR A 5 -5.93 -12.56 -4.76
CA THR A 5 -4.61 -12.85 -5.29
C THR A 5 -4.46 -12.17 -6.66
N PHE A 6 -3.25 -11.72 -6.98
CA PHE A 6 -2.88 -11.12 -8.26
C PHE A 6 -1.54 -11.68 -8.74
N HIS A 7 -1.37 -11.81 -10.04
CA HIS A 7 -0.10 -12.16 -10.67
C HIS A 7 0.43 -10.92 -11.37
N VAL A 8 1.68 -10.54 -11.10
CA VAL A 8 2.30 -9.34 -11.67
C VAL A 8 3.71 -9.65 -12.13
N ARG A 9 4.13 -8.99 -13.22
CA ARG A 9 5.44 -9.23 -13.87
C ARG A 9 6.49 -8.26 -13.36
N VAL A 10 6.72 -8.27 -12.05
CA VAL A 10 7.74 -7.47 -11.38
C VAL A 10 8.25 -8.23 -10.15
N PRO A 11 9.52 -8.04 -9.73
CA PRO A 11 10.02 -8.66 -8.50
C PRO A 11 9.19 -8.24 -7.27
N ALA A 12 9.11 -9.14 -6.29
CA ALA A 12 8.19 -9.01 -5.16
C ALA A 12 8.41 -7.73 -4.36
N GLU A 13 9.66 -7.26 -4.26
CA GLU A 13 10.03 -6.05 -3.55
C GLU A 13 9.46 -4.77 -4.18
N TYR A 14 9.21 -4.74 -5.49
CA TYR A 14 8.60 -3.56 -6.14
C TYR A 14 7.13 -3.38 -5.74
N VAL A 15 6.43 -4.48 -5.46
CA VAL A 15 5.04 -4.42 -4.96
C VAL A 15 4.99 -3.75 -3.59
N ILE A 16 5.96 -4.04 -2.73
CA ILE A 16 6.03 -3.45 -1.39
C ILE A 16 6.63 -2.03 -1.43
N GLU A 17 7.54 -1.76 -2.36
CA GLU A 17 8.11 -0.42 -2.59
C GLU A 17 7.05 0.65 -2.88
N ASN A 18 5.96 0.32 -3.58
CA ASN A 18 4.87 1.26 -3.86
C ASN A 18 4.34 1.94 -2.60
N VAL A 19 4.39 1.29 -1.44
CA VAL A 19 3.99 1.86 -0.15
C VAL A 19 4.85 3.08 0.26
N PHE A 20 6.08 3.16 -0.25
CA PHE A 20 7.05 4.23 0.03
C PHE A 20 7.12 5.28 -1.08
N ASP A 21 6.58 5.01 -2.26
CA ASP A 21 6.50 5.97 -3.34
C ASP A 21 5.33 6.94 -3.07
N ALA A 22 5.61 8.07 -2.42
CA ALA A 22 4.57 9.07 -2.20
C ALA A 22 4.09 9.73 -3.52
N ASP A 23 4.92 9.76 -4.55
CA ASP A 23 4.65 10.51 -5.78
C ASP A 23 3.67 9.78 -6.71
N HIS A 24 3.57 8.45 -6.67
CA HIS A 24 2.61 7.72 -7.51
C HIS A 24 1.13 7.93 -7.09
N PHE A 25 0.84 8.25 -5.83
CA PHE A 25 -0.53 8.34 -5.31
C PHE A 25 -1.40 9.34 -6.08
N ALA A 26 -0.83 10.49 -6.48
CA ALA A 26 -1.56 11.49 -7.23
C ALA A 26 -1.88 11.05 -8.67
N PRO A 27 -0.90 10.72 -9.53
CA PRO A 27 -1.15 10.32 -10.92
C PRO A 27 -1.82 8.95 -11.07
N VAL A 28 -1.56 7.98 -10.18
CA VAL A 28 -2.09 6.61 -10.32
C VAL A 28 -3.43 6.44 -9.63
N HIS A 29 -3.57 6.95 -8.39
CA HIS A 29 -4.76 6.77 -7.58
C HIS A 29 -5.68 8.00 -7.50
N GLY A 30 -5.26 9.12 -8.08
CA GLY A 30 -6.06 10.35 -8.16
C GLY A 30 -6.16 11.11 -6.84
N LEU A 31 -5.14 11.03 -5.98
CA LEU A 31 -5.04 11.94 -4.84
C LEU A 31 -4.72 13.36 -5.33
N ASP A 32 -5.41 14.36 -4.79
CA ASP A 32 -5.19 15.77 -5.16
C ASP A 32 -3.79 16.28 -4.79
N ARG A 33 -3.17 15.65 -3.79
CA ARG A 33 -1.89 16.07 -3.23
C ARG A 33 -1.03 14.87 -2.90
N ARG A 34 0.28 15.07 -3.03
CA ARG A 34 1.29 14.14 -2.54
C ARG A 34 1.12 13.96 -1.02
N PRO A 35 0.99 12.73 -0.52
CA PRO A 35 0.91 12.47 0.91
C PRO A 35 2.22 12.80 1.61
N ARG A 36 2.11 13.34 2.83
CA ARG A 36 3.27 13.68 3.67
C ARG A 36 3.65 12.47 4.52
N LEU A 37 4.36 11.54 3.90
CA LEU A 37 4.82 10.31 4.53
C LEU A 37 6.18 10.51 5.22
N ARG A 38 6.43 9.76 6.30
CA ARG A 38 7.68 9.75 7.05
C ARG A 38 8.07 8.33 7.43
N VAL A 39 9.35 8.00 7.31
CA VAL A 39 9.89 6.75 7.85
C VAL A 39 10.04 6.86 9.36
N ARG A 40 9.66 5.79 10.05
CA ARG A 40 9.96 5.56 11.46
C ARG A 40 10.66 4.22 11.63
N PRO A 41 11.78 4.15 12.36
CA PRO A 41 12.27 2.86 12.85
C PRO A 41 11.25 2.30 13.84
N THR A 42 11.07 0.98 13.84
CA THR A 42 10.26 0.31 14.86
C THR A 42 11.11 -0.62 15.70
N GLU A 43 10.60 -0.94 16.90
CA GLU A 43 11.08 -2.09 17.65
C GLU A 43 10.88 -3.37 16.83
N GLY A 44 11.77 -4.34 17.00
CA GLY A 44 11.72 -5.62 16.28
C GLY A 44 12.24 -5.60 14.84
N GLY A 45 12.80 -4.47 14.38
CA GLY A 45 13.55 -4.40 13.13
C GLY A 45 12.71 -4.26 11.86
N ALA A 46 11.38 -4.10 11.97
CA ALA A 46 10.50 -3.71 10.88
C ALA A 46 10.72 -2.24 10.46
N LEU A 47 10.32 -1.91 9.25
CA LEU A 47 10.34 -0.54 8.72
C LEU A 47 8.92 0.01 8.72
N CYS A 48 8.71 1.17 9.33
CA CYS A 48 7.42 1.84 9.31
C CYS A 48 7.46 3.07 8.40
N VAL A 49 6.41 3.27 7.62
CA VAL A 49 6.11 4.55 7.00
C VAL A 49 4.72 4.98 7.43
N GLU A 50 4.58 6.24 7.83
CA GLU A 50 3.32 6.78 8.33
C GLU A 50 3.07 8.19 7.81
N GLY A 51 1.80 8.57 7.72
CA GLY A 51 1.37 9.90 7.35
C GLY A 51 -0.15 9.98 7.22
N ASP A 52 -0.58 11.10 6.67
CA ASP A 52 -1.99 11.40 6.45
C ASP A 52 -2.28 11.44 4.96
N LEU A 53 -3.37 10.78 4.54
CA LEU A 53 -3.88 10.83 3.18
C LEU A 53 -5.09 11.75 3.15
N ASP A 54 -4.93 12.90 2.50
CA ASP A 54 -6.05 13.80 2.24
C ASP A 54 -6.87 13.23 1.07
N MET A 55 -8.09 12.81 1.36
CA MET A 55 -8.99 12.25 0.34
C MET A 55 -10.17 13.17 0.08
N VAL A 56 -10.38 13.53 -1.19
CA VAL A 56 -11.59 14.24 -1.63
C VAL A 56 -12.77 13.29 -1.69
N ARG A 57 -13.99 13.78 -1.46
CA ARG A 57 -15.21 12.98 -1.65
C ARG A 57 -15.96 13.37 -2.93
N PRO A 58 -16.53 12.38 -3.65
CA PRO A 58 -16.34 10.94 -3.45
C PRO A 58 -14.94 10.51 -3.93
N ASN A 59 -14.23 9.67 -3.16
CA ASN A 59 -13.01 9.02 -3.65
C ASN A 59 -13.29 7.56 -3.99
N ARG A 60 -12.47 7.00 -4.89
CA ARG A 60 -12.59 5.62 -5.36
C ARG A 60 -12.40 4.56 -4.26
N TRP A 61 -11.93 4.97 -3.08
CA TRP A 61 -11.53 4.11 -1.96
C TRP A 61 -12.60 4.05 -0.85
N GLN A 62 -13.52 5.02 -0.82
CA GLN A 62 -14.63 5.08 0.11
C GLN A 62 -15.91 5.36 -0.67
N ALA A 63 -16.83 4.39 -0.66
CA ALA A 63 -18.20 4.67 -1.08
C ALA A 63 -18.80 5.75 -0.16
N GLY A 64 -19.06 6.92 -0.72
CA GLY A 64 -19.66 8.05 0.00
C GLY A 64 -20.56 8.86 -0.93
N GLU A 65 -21.57 9.49 -0.35
CA GLU A 65 -22.43 10.47 -1.04
C GLU A 65 -21.56 11.60 -1.64
N PRO A 66 -21.84 12.05 -2.88
CA PRO A 66 -21.20 13.24 -3.43
C PRO A 66 -21.43 14.46 -2.52
N GLY A 67 -20.36 15.20 -2.19
CA GLY A 67 -20.47 16.45 -1.42
C GLY A 67 -20.17 16.38 0.08
N GLY A 68 -19.58 15.29 0.58
CA GLY A 68 -19.06 15.25 1.96
C GLY A 68 -17.74 16.01 2.14
N ASP A 69 -17.43 16.41 3.38
CA ASP A 69 -16.16 17.08 3.70
C ASP A 69 -14.94 16.22 3.31
N PRO A 70 -13.81 16.86 2.91
CA PRO A 70 -12.54 16.18 2.76
C PRO A 70 -12.23 15.31 3.98
N ALA A 71 -11.87 14.05 3.75
CA ALA A 71 -11.58 13.13 4.82
C ALA A 71 -10.08 12.83 4.84
N THR A 72 -9.44 13.10 5.98
CA THR A 72 -8.07 12.67 6.23
C THR A 72 -8.09 11.24 6.77
N ALA A 73 -7.48 10.32 6.04
CA ALA A 73 -7.30 8.94 6.49
C ALA A 73 -5.88 8.78 7.04
N ARG A 74 -5.77 8.12 8.21
CA ARG A 74 -4.47 7.72 8.72
C ARG A 74 -3.90 6.64 7.79
N PHE A 75 -2.65 6.80 7.41
CA PHE A 75 -1.87 5.80 6.71
C PHE A 75 -0.68 5.40 7.56
N ARG A 76 -0.57 4.11 7.85
CA ARG A 76 0.59 3.55 8.52
C ARG A 76 0.89 2.17 7.96
N ALA A 77 2.05 1.99 7.38
CA ALA A 77 2.48 0.71 6.85
C ALA A 77 3.67 0.18 7.64
N LEU A 78 3.56 -1.06 8.10
CA LEU A 78 4.62 -1.82 8.77
C LEU A 78 5.13 -2.91 7.83
N VAL A 79 6.40 -2.81 7.45
CA VAL A 79 7.08 -3.76 6.59
C VAL A 79 7.92 -4.70 7.45
N PHE A 80 7.54 -5.98 7.44
CA PHE A 80 8.16 -7.03 8.25
C PHE A 80 9.25 -7.80 7.51
N SER A 81 9.21 -7.77 6.18
CA SER A 81 10.24 -8.29 5.28
C SER A 81 10.13 -7.57 3.94
N PRO A 82 11.08 -7.75 3.00
CA PRO A 82 10.98 -7.19 1.64
C PRO A 82 9.66 -7.52 0.93
N ASN A 83 8.98 -8.57 1.38
CA ASN A 83 7.86 -9.21 0.69
C ASN A 83 6.55 -9.18 1.49
N LEU A 84 6.51 -8.52 2.65
CA LEU A 84 5.35 -8.51 3.54
C LEU A 84 5.17 -7.15 4.23
N VAL A 85 3.99 -6.57 4.02
CA VAL A 85 3.57 -5.32 4.65
C VAL A 85 2.16 -5.43 5.22
N ALA A 86 1.92 -4.77 6.35
CA ALA A 86 0.59 -4.51 6.88
C ALA A 86 0.33 -3.00 6.90
N THR A 87 -0.69 -2.57 6.16
CA THR A 87 -1.05 -1.16 5.98
C THR A 87 -2.36 -0.87 6.70
N GLU A 88 -2.29 -0.03 7.73
CA GLU A 88 -3.44 0.57 8.38
C GLU A 88 -4.01 1.71 7.52
N LEU A 89 -5.29 1.63 7.21
CA LEU A 89 -6.06 2.59 6.43
C LEU A 89 -7.42 2.85 7.07
N GLY A 90 -7.76 4.13 7.25
CA GLY A 90 -9.09 4.55 7.67
C GLY A 90 -9.07 5.60 8.79
N PRO A 91 -10.18 5.74 9.53
CA PRO A 91 -10.25 6.63 10.68
C PRO A 91 -9.20 6.25 11.74
N PRO A 92 -8.56 7.22 12.42
CA PRO A 92 -7.50 6.95 13.40
C PRO A 92 -7.88 5.95 14.51
N ASP A 93 -9.14 5.96 14.94
CA ASP A 93 -9.64 5.14 16.04
C ASP A 93 -10.09 3.73 15.60
N GLU A 94 -10.24 3.50 14.29
CA GLU A 94 -10.73 2.24 13.73
C GLU A 94 -10.06 1.92 12.38
N PRO A 95 -8.72 1.78 12.33
CA PRO A 95 -8.04 1.48 11.08
C PRO A 95 -8.40 0.06 10.62
N ASN A 96 -8.71 -0.08 9.33
CA ASN A 96 -8.68 -1.38 8.68
C ASN A 96 -7.23 -1.71 8.34
N VAL A 97 -6.88 -2.99 8.31
CA VAL A 97 -5.53 -3.45 7.96
C VAL A 97 -5.59 -4.18 6.63
N VAL A 98 -4.81 -3.70 5.66
CA VAL A 98 -4.54 -4.35 4.39
C VAL A 98 -3.18 -5.04 4.52
N ILE A 99 -3.18 -6.37 4.51
CA ILE A 99 -1.97 -7.18 4.55
C ILE A 99 -1.63 -7.57 3.12
N THR A 100 -0.48 -7.15 2.63
CA THR A 100 0.02 -7.47 1.30
C THR A 100 1.27 -8.33 1.43
N ALA A 101 1.22 -9.53 0.84
CA ALA A 101 2.35 -10.44 0.75
C ALA A 101 2.66 -10.71 -0.73
N ALA A 102 3.89 -10.43 -1.17
CA ALA A 102 4.36 -10.68 -2.53
C ALA A 102 5.35 -11.84 -2.52
N THR A 103 5.03 -12.94 -3.19
CA THR A 103 5.91 -14.13 -3.25
C THR A 103 6.58 -14.20 -4.61
N PRO A 104 7.93 -14.25 -4.70
CA PRO A 104 8.62 -14.41 -5.98
C PRO A 104 8.12 -15.63 -6.76
N ALA A 105 8.03 -15.47 -8.07
CA ALA A 105 7.70 -16.52 -9.04
C ALA A 105 8.77 -16.58 -10.14
N ALA A 106 8.58 -17.44 -11.13
CA ALA A 106 9.51 -17.56 -12.26
C ALA A 106 9.62 -16.25 -13.06
N GLU A 107 10.75 -16.08 -13.77
CA GLU A 107 10.95 -15.01 -14.76
C GLU A 107 10.81 -13.58 -14.19
N GLY A 108 11.18 -13.38 -12.93
CA GLY A 108 11.09 -12.06 -12.28
C GLY A 108 9.67 -11.60 -11.99
N ALA A 109 8.68 -12.49 -12.10
CA ALA A 109 7.30 -12.22 -11.70
C ALA A 109 7.08 -12.49 -10.20
N CYS A 110 5.91 -12.11 -9.68
CA CYS A 110 5.50 -12.50 -8.34
C CYS A 110 3.98 -12.75 -8.24
N VAL A 111 3.60 -13.46 -7.17
CA VAL A 111 2.21 -13.68 -6.77
C VAL A 111 1.94 -12.83 -5.54
N VAL A 112 1.02 -11.87 -5.69
CA VAL A 112 0.59 -10.98 -4.61
C VAL A 112 -0.66 -11.56 -3.96
N ARG A 113 -0.68 -11.63 -2.64
CA ARG A 113 -1.87 -11.97 -1.84
C ARG A 113 -2.20 -10.79 -0.96
N VAL A 114 -3.43 -10.31 -1.08
CA VAL A 114 -3.98 -9.20 -0.29
C VAL A 114 -5.06 -9.75 0.63
N THR A 115 -4.94 -9.47 1.92
CA THR A 115 -5.94 -9.82 2.94
C THR A 115 -6.39 -8.57 3.66
N ILE A 116 -7.70 -8.42 3.85
CA ILE A 116 -8.30 -7.31 4.57
C ILE A 116 -8.74 -7.80 5.95
N ALA A 117 -8.18 -7.20 7.00
CA ALA A 117 -8.61 -7.38 8.37
C ALA A 117 -9.32 -6.11 8.86
N VAL A 118 -10.49 -6.28 9.45
CA VAL A 118 -11.30 -5.20 10.02
C VAL A 118 -11.35 -5.36 11.54
N PRO A 119 -11.35 -4.27 12.33
CA PRO A 119 -11.43 -4.37 13.77
C PRO A 119 -12.70 -5.12 14.21
N ALA A 120 -12.54 -6.09 15.12
CA ALA A 120 -13.66 -6.85 15.67
C ALA A 120 -14.63 -5.98 16.49
N ARG A 121 -14.11 -4.89 17.08
CA ARG A 121 -14.87 -3.89 17.81
C ARG A 121 -14.65 -2.53 17.16
N ARG A 122 -15.76 -1.85 16.87
CA ARG A 122 -15.82 -0.50 16.29
C ARG A 122 -16.94 0.25 17.02
N ALA A 123 -16.80 1.56 17.18
CA ALA A 123 -17.83 2.43 17.75
C ALA A 123 -19.16 2.33 16.99
N ARG A 124 -19.10 2.07 15.67
CA ARG A 124 -20.29 1.90 14.81
C ARG A 124 -20.85 0.48 14.77
N GLY A 125 -20.33 -0.45 15.58
CA GLY A 125 -20.69 -1.86 15.54
C GLY A 125 -19.85 -2.68 14.54
N PRO A 126 -20.03 -4.02 14.49
CA PRO A 126 -19.22 -4.89 13.65
C PRO A 126 -19.32 -4.50 12.18
N ALA A 127 -18.22 -4.64 11.44
CA ALA A 127 -18.21 -4.39 10.01
C ALA A 127 -19.22 -5.30 9.29
N THR A 128 -20.05 -4.71 8.45
CA THR A 128 -20.99 -5.42 7.61
C THR A 128 -20.28 -6.14 6.45
N VAL A 129 -20.90 -7.18 5.91
CA VAL A 129 -20.41 -7.88 4.71
C VAL A 129 -20.20 -6.91 3.54
N ARG A 130 -21.09 -5.91 3.40
CA ARG A 130 -21.01 -4.90 2.34
C ARG A 130 -19.81 -3.97 2.52
N GLU A 131 -19.52 -3.53 3.74
CA GLU A 131 -18.33 -2.71 4.02
C GLU A 131 -17.05 -3.48 3.69
N VAL A 132 -16.94 -4.73 4.15
CA VAL A 132 -15.76 -5.57 3.86
C VAL A 132 -15.62 -5.81 2.36
N ALA A 133 -16.72 -6.11 1.65
CA ALA A 133 -16.71 -6.27 0.20
C ALA A 133 -16.26 -4.99 -0.52
N SER A 134 -16.69 -3.82 -0.03
CA SER A 134 -16.28 -2.52 -0.61
C SER A 134 -14.79 -2.27 -0.41
N LEU A 135 -14.23 -2.58 0.76
CA LEU A 135 -12.79 -2.47 1.03
C LEU A 135 -11.98 -3.42 0.13
N VAL A 136 -12.43 -4.66 -0.04
CA VAL A 136 -11.79 -5.64 -0.94
C VAL A 136 -11.84 -5.14 -2.38
N SER A 137 -12.98 -4.63 -2.84
CA SER A 137 -13.13 -4.11 -4.20
C SER A 137 -12.25 -2.88 -4.45
N GLY A 138 -12.24 -1.91 -3.52
CA GLY A 138 -11.40 -0.70 -3.65
C GLY A 138 -9.92 -1.05 -3.65
N SER A 139 -9.49 -1.96 -2.77
CA SER A 139 -8.10 -2.45 -2.75
C SER A 139 -7.74 -3.15 -4.06
N ARG A 140 -8.62 -4.00 -4.60
CA ARG A 140 -8.40 -4.65 -5.90
C ARG A 140 -8.21 -3.63 -7.03
N THR A 141 -9.07 -2.61 -7.09
CA THR A 141 -8.96 -1.56 -8.11
C THR A 141 -7.65 -0.77 -8.01
N ALA A 142 -7.15 -0.50 -6.80
CA ALA A 142 -5.84 0.13 -6.62
C ALA A 142 -4.70 -0.75 -7.19
N PHE A 143 -4.70 -2.05 -6.88
CA PHE A 143 -3.72 -2.99 -7.43
C PHE A 143 -3.83 -3.17 -8.95
N GLU A 144 -5.03 -3.10 -9.52
CA GLU A 144 -5.25 -3.13 -10.96
C GLU A 144 -4.71 -1.88 -11.66
N GLN A 145 -4.69 -0.72 -10.99
CA GLN A 145 -4.06 0.50 -11.50
C GLN A 145 -2.53 0.38 -11.47
N ASP A 146 -1.98 -0.10 -10.36
CA ASP A 146 -0.54 -0.30 -10.18
C ASP A 146 0.01 -1.36 -11.15
N SER A 147 -0.75 -2.43 -11.42
CA SER A 147 -0.31 -3.50 -12.30
C SER A 147 -0.03 -3.02 -13.72
N VAL A 148 -0.75 -1.99 -14.20
CA VAL A 148 -0.48 -1.38 -15.50
C VAL A 148 0.93 -0.79 -15.53
N ILE A 149 1.38 -0.16 -14.44
CA ILE A 149 2.73 0.41 -14.34
C ILE A 149 3.77 -0.72 -14.24
N TRP A 150 3.55 -1.68 -13.33
CA TRP A 150 4.49 -2.79 -13.12
C TRP A 150 4.71 -3.62 -14.38
N GLU A 151 3.67 -3.87 -15.18
CA GLU A 151 3.77 -4.64 -16.43
C GLU A 151 4.60 -3.96 -17.52
N HIS A 152 4.86 -2.65 -17.39
CA HIS A 152 5.62 -1.85 -18.34
C HIS A 152 6.92 -1.31 -17.75
N LEU A 153 7.29 -1.74 -16.54
CA LEU A 153 8.51 -1.29 -15.88
C LEU A 153 9.73 -2.09 -16.38
N ASP A 154 10.78 -1.39 -16.78
CA ASP A 154 12.08 -2.02 -17.06
C ASP A 154 12.91 -2.10 -15.78
N THR A 155 12.89 -3.28 -15.15
CA THR A 155 13.60 -3.54 -13.89
C THR A 155 15.12 -3.69 -14.07
N SER A 156 15.64 -3.66 -15.30
CA SER A 156 17.08 -3.73 -15.58
C SER A 156 17.78 -2.37 -15.48
N VAL A 157 17.00 -1.29 -15.45
CA VAL A 157 17.52 0.08 -15.37
C VAL A 157 17.93 0.40 -13.94
N VAL A 158 19.11 0.99 -13.78
CA VAL A 158 19.55 1.55 -12.49
C VAL A 158 18.73 2.81 -12.19
N PRO A 159 17.94 2.84 -11.10
CA PRO A 159 17.12 4.00 -10.78
C PRO A 159 17.96 5.25 -10.52
N ARG A 160 17.48 6.41 -10.99
CA ARG A 160 18.06 7.72 -10.69
C ARG A 160 17.20 8.43 -9.65
N TYR A 161 17.48 8.15 -8.38
CA TYR A 161 16.77 8.76 -7.27
C TYR A 161 17.02 10.27 -7.17
N THR A 162 15.96 11.01 -6.93
CA THR A 162 15.90 12.45 -6.65
C THR A 162 15.78 12.70 -5.14
N GLU A 163 15.63 13.96 -4.72
CA GLU A 163 15.32 14.30 -3.32
C GLU A 163 13.96 13.73 -2.88
N GLY A 164 12.99 13.60 -3.79
CA GLY A 164 11.67 13.06 -3.49
C GLY A 164 11.65 11.57 -3.09
N ASP A 165 12.73 10.83 -3.38
CA ASP A 165 12.78 9.36 -3.26
C ASP A 165 13.39 8.87 -1.93
N GLU A 166 13.45 9.71 -0.90
CA GLU A 166 14.02 9.34 0.41
C GLU A 166 13.39 8.08 1.02
N LEU A 167 12.06 7.96 0.93
CA LEU A 167 11.32 6.83 1.51
C LEU A 167 11.61 5.53 0.74
N VAL A 168 11.67 5.61 -0.59
CA VAL A 168 12.02 4.49 -1.47
C VAL A 168 13.44 4.01 -1.19
N ARG A 169 14.40 4.94 -1.07
CA ARG A 169 15.79 4.62 -0.69
C ARG A 169 15.86 3.94 0.68
N ALA A 170 15.07 4.39 1.65
CA ALA A 170 15.01 3.78 2.98
C ALA A 170 14.49 2.33 2.92
N TYR A 171 13.49 2.06 2.08
CA TYR A 171 12.99 0.70 1.85
C TYR A 171 14.02 -0.20 1.16
N ARG A 172 14.73 0.29 0.13
CA ARG A 172 15.80 -0.47 -0.53
C ARG A 172 16.95 -0.81 0.43
N ALA A 173 17.40 0.15 1.23
CA ALA A 173 18.40 -0.09 2.28
C ALA A 173 17.91 -1.11 3.34
N TYR A 174 16.60 -1.11 3.63
CA TYR A 174 16.00 -2.13 4.49
C TYR A 174 16.05 -3.52 3.84
N CYS A 175 15.80 -3.63 2.53
CA CYS A 175 15.84 -4.89 1.80
C CYS A 175 17.24 -5.51 1.75
N ASP A 176 18.29 -4.69 1.62
CA ASP A 176 19.69 -5.16 1.60
C ASP A 176 20.06 -5.98 2.84
N ARG A 177 19.40 -5.73 3.98
CA ARG A 177 19.61 -6.46 5.25
C ARG A 177 19.19 -7.93 5.19
N PHE A 178 18.34 -8.30 4.23
CA PHE A 178 17.84 -9.66 4.04
C PHE A 178 18.69 -10.46 3.04
N GLY A 179 19.88 -9.94 2.68
CA GLY A 179 20.78 -10.58 1.73
C GLY A 179 20.39 -10.31 0.29
N GLY A 180 19.94 -9.08 0.00
CA GLY A 180 19.38 -8.64 -1.28
C GLY A 180 19.96 -9.39 -2.49
N ALA A 181 19.07 -10.08 -3.20
CA ALA A 181 19.38 -10.75 -4.45
C ALA A 181 19.98 -9.74 -5.43
N ARG A 182 21.21 -10.01 -5.86
CA ARG A 182 21.71 -9.56 -7.16
C ARG A 182 21.29 -10.57 -8.21
#